data_AF-A0A921HXA2-F1
#
_entry.id   AF-A0A921HXA2-F1
#
_cell.length_a   1.000
_cell.length_b   1.000
_cell.length_c   1.000
_cell.angle_alpha   90.00
_cell.angle_beta   90.00
_cell.angle_gamma   90.00
#
_symmetry.space_group_name_H-M   'P 1'
#
loop_
_entity.id
_entity.type
_entity.pdbx_description
1 polymer ?
#
loop_
_entity_poly.entity_id
_entity_poly.type
_entity_poly.pdbx_seq_one_letter_code
_entity_poly.pdbx_strand_id
1 'polypeptide(L)'
;MRKLFHLTLTAALLYALTCFLNACSEEADCSMTNNRGMIVCNLYHIDPSTNVVQNDTLDSLTVTAAGTDSVIINRMGEVKNFSLPLRYTEDSTQFVFHYTGHMTDTVIVRHTNKPYFVSMDCGYQMQQSILSVRYTRRNLDSIHIENPEASINGTENLKLYY
;
A
#
# COMPACT_ATOMS: atom_id res chain seq x y z
N MET A 1 63.57 -26.49 -8.94
CA MET A 1 62.31 -26.49 -9.73
C MET A 1 61.08 -26.94 -8.93
N ARG A 2 61.12 -28.08 -8.20
CA ARG A 2 59.99 -28.54 -7.36
C ARG A 2 59.47 -27.54 -6.32
N LYS A 3 60.34 -26.86 -5.56
CA LYS A 3 59.93 -25.87 -4.54
C LYS A 3 59.26 -24.63 -5.14
N LEU A 4 59.72 -24.17 -6.31
CA LEU A 4 59.14 -23.03 -7.01
C LEU A 4 57.75 -23.36 -7.56
N PHE A 5 57.57 -24.58 -8.08
CA PHE A 5 56.29 -25.10 -8.54
C PHE A 5 55.25 -25.24 -7.41
N HIS A 6 55.67 -25.70 -6.23
CA HIS A 6 54.77 -25.73 -5.06
C HIS A 6 54.38 -24.33 -4.58
N LEU A 7 55.30 -23.36 -4.63
CA LEU A 7 55.04 -21.98 -4.21
C LEU A 7 54.03 -21.29 -5.15
N THR A 8 54.16 -21.51 -6.47
CA THR A 8 53.21 -20.98 -7.46
C THR A 8 51.84 -21.65 -7.34
N LEU A 9 51.81 -22.95 -7.03
CA LEU A 9 50.55 -23.69 -6.82
C LEU A 9 49.81 -23.20 -5.57
N THR A 10 50.52 -22.95 -4.45
CA THR A 10 49.91 -22.41 -3.23
C THR A 10 49.38 -20.99 -3.41
N ALA A 11 50.08 -20.15 -4.17
CA ALA A 11 49.63 -18.79 -4.46
C ALA A 11 48.36 -18.79 -5.34
N ALA A 12 48.29 -19.65 -6.35
CA ALA A 12 47.11 -19.81 -7.19
C ALA A 12 45.89 -20.33 -6.39
N LEU A 13 46.11 -21.26 -5.48
CA LEU A 13 45.05 -21.80 -4.63
C LEU A 13 44.50 -20.73 -3.66
N LEU A 14 45.40 -19.92 -3.08
CA LEU A 14 45.02 -18.83 -2.19
C LEU A 14 44.23 -17.73 -2.94
N TYR A 15 44.66 -17.40 -4.16
CA TYR A 15 43.96 -16.45 -5.02
C TYR A 15 42.56 -16.93 -5.41
N ALA A 16 42.44 -18.21 -5.82
CA ALA A 16 41.14 -18.81 -6.10
C ALA A 16 40.21 -18.77 -4.88
N LEU A 17 40.72 -19.07 -3.69
CA LEU A 17 39.96 -19.03 -2.43
C LEU A 17 39.47 -17.60 -2.09
N THR A 18 40.28 -16.56 -2.38
CA THR A 18 39.86 -15.17 -2.20
C THR A 18 38.78 -14.70 -3.18
N CYS A 19 38.71 -15.29 -4.38
CA CYS A 19 37.65 -14.99 -5.34
C CYS A 19 36.28 -15.55 -4.91
N PHE A 20 36.25 -16.72 -4.23
CA PHE A 20 35.00 -17.29 -3.70
C PHE A 20 34.36 -16.44 -2.59
N LEU A 21 35.16 -15.65 -1.86
CA LEU A 21 34.64 -14.77 -0.80
C LEU A 21 34.00 -13.48 -1.33
N ASN A 22 34.20 -13.13 -2.60
CA ASN A 22 33.64 -11.93 -3.23
C ASN A 22 32.55 -12.26 -4.26
N ALA A 23 32.10 -13.51 -4.34
CA ALA A 23 31.08 -13.96 -5.29
C ALA A 23 29.64 -13.70 -4.83
N CYS A 24 29.44 -13.01 -3.69
CA CYS A 24 28.11 -12.55 -3.31
C CYS A 24 27.65 -11.48 -4.32
N SER A 25 26.82 -11.89 -5.26
CA SER A 25 25.90 -11.00 -5.95
C SER A 25 24.89 -10.52 -4.91
N GLU A 26 24.79 -9.20 -4.70
CA GLU A 26 23.66 -8.64 -3.98
C GLU A 26 22.38 -8.97 -4.76
N GLU A 27 21.49 -9.79 -4.20
CA GLU A 27 20.16 -9.95 -4.77
C GLU A 27 19.43 -8.62 -4.62
N ALA A 28 18.81 -8.12 -5.70
CA ALA A 28 18.04 -6.90 -5.64
C ALA A 28 16.80 -7.11 -4.77
N ASP A 29 16.72 -6.42 -3.63
CA ASP A 29 15.55 -6.42 -2.75
C ASP A 29 14.40 -5.64 -3.41
N CYS A 30 13.62 -6.34 -4.24
CA CYS A 30 12.44 -5.79 -4.90
C CYS A 30 11.17 -5.86 -4.02
N SER A 31 11.28 -6.09 -2.70
CA SER A 31 10.13 -6.17 -1.80
C SER A 31 9.24 -4.92 -1.87
N MET A 32 9.84 -3.74 -2.09
CA MET A 32 9.13 -2.49 -2.30
C MET A 32 8.33 -2.43 -3.62
N THR A 33 8.77 -3.15 -4.66
CA THR A 33 8.11 -3.20 -5.97
C THR A 33 7.00 -4.25 -6.02
N ASN A 34 7.17 -5.35 -5.28
CA ASN A 34 6.18 -6.44 -5.24
C ASN A 34 4.91 -6.06 -4.45
N ASN A 35 4.96 -5.01 -3.62
CA ASN A 35 3.83 -4.55 -2.84
C ASN A 35 3.23 -3.26 -3.43
N ARG A 36 1.95 -3.34 -3.76
CA ARG A 36 1.17 -2.18 -4.20
C ARG A 36 0.97 -1.22 -3.01
N GLY A 37 1.30 0.05 -3.22
CA GLY A 37 0.91 1.11 -2.29
C GLY A 37 -0.61 1.16 -2.17
N MET A 38 -1.10 1.12 -0.94
CA MET A 38 -2.53 1.20 -0.62
C MET A 38 -2.78 2.47 0.20
N ILE A 39 -4.01 2.94 0.20
CA ILE A 39 -4.44 3.99 1.13
C ILE A 39 -5.07 3.34 2.35
N VAL A 40 -4.66 3.75 3.56
CA VAL A 40 -5.23 3.25 4.82
C VAL A 40 -6.31 4.20 5.30
N CYS A 41 -7.48 3.62 5.59
CA CYS A 41 -8.67 4.30 6.08
C CYS A 41 -8.91 3.88 7.53
N ASN A 42 -9.03 4.86 8.43
CA ASN A 42 -9.38 4.65 9.84
C ASN A 42 -10.71 5.30 10.17
N LEU A 43 -11.43 4.73 11.13
CA LEU A 43 -12.77 5.14 11.49
C LEU A 43 -12.80 5.90 12.81
N TYR A 44 -13.57 6.99 12.82
CA TYR A 44 -13.70 7.91 13.94
C TYR A 44 -15.15 8.35 14.11
N HIS A 45 -15.48 8.72 15.35
CA HIS A 45 -16.74 9.36 15.70
C HIS A 45 -16.45 10.63 16.50
N ILE A 46 -17.30 11.64 16.37
CA ILE A 46 -17.19 12.89 17.13
C ILE A 46 -18.30 12.91 18.17
N ASP A 47 -17.92 12.87 19.45
CA ASP A 47 -18.90 12.98 20.54
C ASP A 47 -19.58 14.36 20.49
N PRO A 48 -20.91 14.42 20.29
CA PRO A 48 -21.63 15.68 20.13
C PRO A 48 -21.66 16.52 21.42
N SER A 49 -21.43 15.91 22.58
CA SER A 49 -21.46 16.60 23.87
C SER A 49 -20.12 17.25 24.23
N THR A 50 -19.01 16.62 23.86
CA THR A 50 -17.65 17.07 24.22
C THR A 50 -16.84 17.59 23.04
N ASN A 51 -17.31 17.38 21.80
CA ASN A 51 -16.57 17.62 20.55
C ASN A 51 -15.20 16.92 20.49
N VAL A 52 -15.05 15.80 21.20
CA VAL A 52 -13.81 15.00 21.19
C VAL A 52 -13.91 13.92 20.12
N VAL A 53 -12.84 13.79 19.32
CA VAL A 53 -12.67 12.73 18.32
C VAL A 53 -12.27 11.43 19.01
N GLN A 54 -13.01 10.35 18.77
CA GLN A 54 -12.75 9.02 19.31
C GLN A 54 -12.70 7.98 18.19
N ASN A 55 -11.99 6.88 18.43
CA ASN A 55 -11.95 5.76 17.47
C ASN A 55 -13.33 5.10 17.38
N ASP A 56 -13.74 4.76 16.17
CA ASP A 56 -15.03 4.14 15.90
C ASP A 56 -14.87 2.72 15.32
N THR A 57 -15.96 1.98 15.18
CA THR A 57 -15.99 0.62 14.64
C THR A 57 -17.29 0.38 13.88
N LEU A 58 -17.21 -0.19 12.68
CA LEU A 58 -18.40 -0.68 11.96
C LEU A 58 -18.63 -2.16 12.20
N ASP A 59 -19.89 -2.56 12.37
CA ASP A 59 -20.29 -3.96 12.52
C ASP A 59 -19.92 -4.80 11.30
N SER A 60 -20.17 -4.27 10.09
CA SER A 60 -19.79 -4.93 8.85
C SER A 60 -19.54 -3.94 7.71
N LEU A 61 -18.51 -4.22 6.91
CA LEU A 61 -18.19 -3.49 5.69
C LEU A 61 -17.88 -4.44 4.54
N THR A 62 -18.52 -4.20 3.40
CA THR A 62 -18.08 -4.72 2.10
C THR A 62 -17.73 -3.54 1.21
N VAL A 63 -16.62 -3.62 0.48
CA VAL A 63 -16.20 -2.56 -0.45
C VAL A 63 -16.05 -3.14 -1.84
N THR A 64 -16.74 -2.54 -2.81
CA THR A 64 -16.62 -2.89 -4.22
C THR A 64 -16.03 -1.73 -5.02
N ALA A 65 -15.26 -2.03 -6.07
CA ALA A 65 -14.79 -1.02 -7.00
C ALA A 65 -15.85 -0.82 -8.09
N ALA A 66 -16.34 0.42 -8.26
CA ALA A 66 -17.36 0.70 -9.25
C ALA A 66 -16.80 0.61 -10.68
N GLY A 67 -17.58 0.09 -11.63
CA GLY A 67 -17.11 -0.08 -13.02
C GLY A 67 -16.19 -1.31 -13.21
N THR A 68 -15.98 -2.12 -12.18
CA THR A 68 -15.39 -3.46 -12.29
C THR A 68 -16.25 -4.48 -11.53
N ASP A 69 -15.95 -5.77 -11.67
CA ASP A 69 -16.57 -6.85 -10.88
C ASP A 69 -15.73 -7.20 -9.64
N SER A 70 -15.03 -6.20 -9.08
CA SER A 70 -14.06 -6.43 -8.00
C SER A 70 -14.64 -6.14 -6.62
N VAL A 71 -14.65 -7.16 -5.77
CA VAL A 71 -14.86 -7.02 -4.33
C VAL A 71 -13.49 -6.84 -3.66
N ILE A 72 -13.26 -5.64 -3.10
CA ILE A 72 -12.00 -5.28 -2.42
C ILE A 72 -12.00 -5.79 -0.99
N ILE A 73 -13.11 -5.60 -0.29
CA ILE A 73 -13.33 -6.08 1.07
C ILE A 73 -14.64 -6.87 1.06
N ASN A 74 -14.62 -8.11 1.53
CA ASN A 74 -15.78 -8.96 1.57
C ASN A 74 -16.23 -9.19 3.02
N ARG A 75 -17.32 -8.52 3.43
CA ARG A 75 -17.98 -8.71 4.72
C ARG A 75 -17.01 -8.76 5.91
N MET A 76 -16.13 -7.78 5.99
CA MET A 76 -15.28 -7.62 7.17
C MET A 76 -16.16 -7.20 8.35
N GLY A 77 -15.96 -7.79 9.52
CA GLY A 77 -16.66 -7.44 10.75
C GLY A 77 -15.77 -6.66 11.72
N GLU A 78 -16.38 -5.92 12.66
CA GLU A 78 -15.70 -5.11 13.68
C GLU A 78 -14.58 -4.22 13.08
N VAL A 79 -14.94 -3.49 12.03
CA VAL A 79 -14.00 -2.77 11.18
C VAL A 79 -13.53 -1.48 11.85
N LYS A 80 -12.26 -1.43 12.22
CA LYS A 80 -11.59 -0.24 12.79
C LYS A 80 -10.71 0.51 11.80
N ASN A 81 -10.13 -0.25 10.87
CA ASN A 81 -9.31 0.25 9.78
C ASN A 81 -9.38 -0.71 8.60
N PHE A 82 -9.07 -0.21 7.41
CA PHE A 82 -8.96 -1.01 6.20
C PHE A 82 -8.13 -0.29 5.13
N SER A 83 -7.62 -1.06 4.17
CA SER A 83 -6.77 -0.53 3.09
C SER A 83 -7.46 -0.66 1.72
N LEU A 84 -7.33 0.37 0.88
CA LEU A 84 -7.93 0.41 -0.46
C LEU A 84 -6.88 0.63 -1.56
N PRO A 85 -6.99 -0.06 -2.72
CA PRO A 85 -6.13 0.15 -3.87
C PRO A 85 -6.66 1.25 -4.79
N LEU A 86 -5.80 2.18 -5.23
CA LEU A 86 -6.16 3.20 -6.23
C LEU A 86 -5.82 2.74 -7.65
N ARG A 87 -6.68 2.94 -8.66
CA ARG A 87 -6.43 2.51 -10.06
C ARG A 87 -5.15 3.10 -10.65
N TYR A 88 -4.44 2.35 -11.49
CA TYR A 88 -3.21 2.84 -12.14
C TYR A 88 -3.45 3.54 -13.49
N THR A 89 -4.57 3.27 -14.15
CA THR A 89 -4.86 3.70 -15.52
C THR A 89 -5.80 4.90 -15.60
N GLU A 90 -6.43 5.28 -14.48
CA GLU A 90 -7.40 6.37 -14.40
C GLU A 90 -6.98 7.35 -13.31
N ASP A 91 -7.39 8.62 -13.43
CA ASP A 91 -7.10 9.68 -12.45
C ASP A 91 -8.07 9.67 -11.24
N SER A 92 -8.98 8.70 -11.20
CA SER A 92 -9.92 8.53 -10.10
C SER A 92 -10.22 7.05 -9.82
N THR A 93 -10.58 6.76 -8.58
CA THR A 93 -11.04 5.45 -8.14
C THR A 93 -12.34 5.62 -7.38
N GLN A 94 -13.40 4.99 -7.87
CA GLN A 94 -14.69 4.96 -7.20
C GLN A 94 -14.88 3.64 -6.45
N PHE A 95 -15.17 3.76 -5.16
CA PHE A 95 -15.53 2.67 -4.26
C PHE A 95 -16.98 2.81 -3.84
N VAL A 96 -17.64 1.68 -3.63
CA VAL A 96 -18.97 1.62 -3.01
C VAL A 96 -18.83 0.86 -1.71
N PHE A 97 -19.13 1.52 -0.61
CA PHE A 97 -19.15 0.98 0.74
C PHE A 97 -20.55 0.46 1.00
N HIS A 98 -20.65 -0.82 1.35
CA HIS A 98 -21.89 -1.49 1.69
C HIS A 98 -21.87 -1.81 3.17
N TYR A 99 -22.81 -1.22 3.90
CA TYR A 99 -22.97 -1.37 5.34
C TYR A 99 -24.05 -2.41 5.66
N THR A 100 -24.20 -2.72 6.95
CA THR A 100 -25.33 -3.49 7.46
C THR A 100 -26.66 -2.80 7.13
N GLY A 101 -27.68 -3.56 6.70
CA GLY A 101 -29.01 -3.03 6.41
C GLY A 101 -29.20 -2.42 5.01
N HIS A 102 -28.39 -2.84 4.02
CA HIS A 102 -28.46 -2.39 2.61
C HIS A 102 -28.19 -0.90 2.38
N MET A 103 -27.61 -0.21 3.36
CA MET A 103 -27.17 1.16 3.19
C MET A 103 -25.82 1.19 2.45
N THR A 104 -25.68 2.13 1.52
CA THR A 104 -24.46 2.25 0.73
C THR A 104 -24.02 3.69 0.59
N ASP A 105 -22.71 3.92 0.72
CA ASP A 105 -22.07 5.18 0.34
C ASP A 105 -21.10 4.97 -0.82
N THR A 106 -21.01 5.96 -1.70
CA THR A 106 -20.04 5.97 -2.80
C THR A 106 -18.94 6.95 -2.48
N VAL A 107 -17.69 6.49 -2.51
CA VAL A 107 -16.48 7.30 -2.28
C VAL A 107 -15.66 7.35 -3.57
N ILE A 108 -15.39 8.55 -4.06
CA ILE A 108 -14.60 8.81 -5.26
C ILE A 108 -13.31 9.50 -4.84
N VAL A 109 -12.20 8.80 -4.99
CA VAL A 109 -10.86 9.32 -4.71
C VAL A 109 -10.23 9.76 -6.03
N ARG A 110 -9.91 11.05 -6.18
CA ARG A 110 -9.12 11.57 -7.30
C ARG A 110 -7.64 11.52 -6.90
N HIS A 111 -6.78 11.04 -7.77
CA HIS A 111 -5.37 10.80 -7.46
C HIS A 111 -4.47 11.00 -8.68
N THR A 112 -3.17 11.06 -8.43
CA THR A 112 -2.13 11.06 -9.48
C THR A 112 -1.45 9.71 -9.54
N ASN A 113 -1.07 9.27 -10.74
CA ASN A 113 -0.34 8.04 -10.98
C ASN A 113 1.00 8.39 -11.64
N LYS A 114 2.11 8.24 -10.90
CA LYS A 114 3.45 8.50 -11.42
C LYS A 114 4.27 7.21 -11.42
N PRO A 115 4.70 6.71 -12.59
CA PRO A 115 5.63 5.58 -12.62
C PRO A 115 7.00 6.04 -12.12
N TYR A 116 7.56 5.27 -11.19
CA TYR A 116 8.86 5.46 -10.58
C TYR A 116 9.76 4.28 -10.93
N PHE A 117 10.90 4.55 -11.56
CA PHE A 117 11.87 3.52 -11.89
C PHE A 117 12.65 3.13 -10.63
N VAL A 118 12.60 1.86 -10.25
CA VAL A 118 13.26 1.34 -9.06
C VAL A 118 14.68 0.90 -9.40
N SER A 119 14.83 -0.04 -10.33
CA SER A 119 16.12 -0.55 -10.82
C SER A 119 15.92 -1.35 -12.11
N MET A 120 17.02 -1.76 -12.76
CA MET A 120 16.92 -2.64 -13.93
C MET A 120 16.30 -4.01 -13.57
N ASP A 121 16.59 -4.52 -12.37
CA ASP A 121 16.09 -5.81 -11.91
C ASP A 121 14.62 -5.74 -11.44
N CYS A 122 14.23 -4.62 -10.81
CA CYS A 122 12.90 -4.47 -10.21
C CYS A 122 11.88 -3.74 -11.11
N GLY A 123 12.33 -3.02 -12.14
CA GLY A 123 11.45 -2.30 -13.07
C GLY A 123 10.82 -1.03 -12.48
N TYR A 124 9.52 -0.84 -12.72
CA TYR A 124 8.78 0.35 -12.32
C TYR A 124 7.74 0.06 -11.24
N GLN A 125 7.60 1.00 -10.30
CA GLN A 125 6.54 1.04 -9.31
C GLN A 125 5.62 2.24 -9.56
N MET A 126 4.32 2.11 -9.29
CA MET A 126 3.40 3.24 -9.39
C MET A 126 3.33 3.98 -8.04
N GLN A 127 3.80 5.22 -8.01
CA GLN A 127 3.59 6.14 -6.88
C GLN A 127 2.25 6.85 -7.07
N GLN A 128 1.41 6.82 -6.04
CA GLN A 128 0.07 7.39 -6.10
C GLN A 128 -0.17 8.36 -4.96
N SER A 129 -0.74 9.53 -5.29
CA SER A 129 -1.02 10.59 -4.32
C SER A 129 -2.45 11.08 -4.48
N ILE A 130 -3.19 11.14 -3.37
CA ILE A 130 -4.58 11.60 -3.30
C ILE A 130 -4.63 13.12 -3.52
N LEU A 131 -5.45 13.55 -4.47
CA LEU A 131 -5.71 14.96 -4.74
C LEU A 131 -6.96 15.48 -4.03
N SER A 132 -8.03 14.67 -4.04
CA SER A 132 -9.30 15.03 -3.39
C SER A 132 -10.18 13.81 -3.22
N VAL A 133 -11.13 13.88 -2.30
CA VAL A 133 -12.13 12.84 -2.06
C VAL A 133 -13.52 13.45 -2.12
N ARG A 134 -14.43 12.80 -2.85
CA ARG A 134 -15.86 13.11 -2.90
C ARG A 134 -16.64 11.90 -2.43
N TYR A 135 -17.75 12.13 -1.73
CA TYR A 135 -18.53 11.03 -1.17
C TYR A 135 -20.00 11.39 -1.02
N THR A 136 -20.84 10.37 -0.98
CA THR A 136 -22.22 10.49 -0.51
C THR A 136 -22.25 10.44 1.02
N ARG A 137 -23.31 10.99 1.61
CA ARG A 137 -23.49 11.06 3.07
C ARG A 137 -24.76 10.35 3.50
N ARG A 138 -24.76 9.02 3.46
CA ARG A 138 -25.89 8.18 3.87
C ARG A 138 -25.67 7.65 5.27
N ASN A 139 -24.56 6.93 5.47
CA ASN A 139 -24.05 6.53 6.78
C ASN A 139 -22.78 7.32 7.14
N LEU A 140 -22.00 7.72 6.14
CA LEU A 140 -20.75 8.44 6.30
C LEU A 140 -20.97 9.96 6.43
N ASP A 141 -20.41 10.57 7.47
CA ASP A 141 -20.55 12.01 7.71
C ASP A 141 -19.51 12.83 6.94
N SER A 142 -18.22 12.48 7.11
CA SER A 142 -17.14 13.19 6.44
C SER A 142 -15.88 12.34 6.27
N ILE A 143 -15.03 12.75 5.32
CA ILE A 143 -13.70 12.19 5.10
C ILE A 143 -12.68 13.30 5.18
N HIS A 144 -11.63 13.11 5.97
CA HIS A 144 -10.46 13.97 6.03
C HIS A 144 -9.23 13.24 5.45
N ILE A 145 -8.42 13.97 4.69
CA ILE A 145 -7.16 13.45 4.14
C ILE A 145 -6.05 13.83 5.11
N GLU A 146 -5.49 12.85 5.80
CA GLU A 146 -4.36 13.02 6.73
C GLU A 146 -3.03 12.98 5.97
N ASN A 147 -2.84 11.96 5.14
CA ASN A 147 -1.67 11.78 4.30
C ASN A 147 -2.12 11.44 2.87
N PRO A 148 -1.74 12.24 1.86
CA PRO A 148 -2.13 11.96 0.49
C PRO A 148 -1.36 10.79 -0.14
N GLU A 149 -0.19 10.42 0.37
CA GLU A 149 0.69 9.44 -0.29
C GLU A 149 0.31 7.99 0.02
N ALA A 150 -0.12 7.24 -1.00
CA ALA A 150 -0.37 5.80 -0.88
C ALA A 150 0.98 5.08 -0.70
N SER A 151 1.09 4.25 0.34
CA SER A 151 2.35 3.59 0.68
C SER A 151 2.14 2.15 1.11
N ILE A 152 3.25 1.42 1.22
CA ILE A 152 3.28 0.05 1.73
C ILE A 152 3.47 0.00 3.26
N ASN A 153 3.76 1.15 3.88
CA ASN A 153 4.13 1.26 5.30
C ASN A 153 2.91 1.28 6.23
N GLY A 154 1.69 1.26 5.69
CA GLY A 154 0.46 1.27 6.49
C GLY A 154 0.18 2.59 7.21
N THR A 155 0.78 3.71 6.74
CA THR A 155 0.49 5.04 7.28
C THR A 155 -0.97 5.40 7.03
N GLU A 156 -1.64 6.01 8.01
CA GLU A 156 -3.00 6.51 7.86
C GLU A 156 -3.09 7.55 6.75
N ASN A 157 -4.01 7.35 5.81
CA ASN A 157 -4.25 8.28 4.71
C ASN A 157 -5.56 9.03 4.87
N LEU A 158 -6.64 8.32 5.22
CA LEU A 158 -7.99 8.86 5.31
C LEU A 158 -8.59 8.61 6.69
N LYS A 159 -9.12 9.67 7.30
CA LYS A 159 -9.97 9.60 8.49
C LYS A 159 -11.43 9.67 8.05
N LEU A 160 -12.18 8.62 8.33
CA LEU A 160 -13.60 8.50 8.01
C LEU A 160 -14.40 8.76 9.28
N TYR A 161 -15.30 9.73 9.23
CA TYR A 161 -16.18 10.09 10.33
C TYR A 161 -17.58 9.56 10.07
N TYR A 162 -18.13 8.91 11.09
CA TYR A 162 -19.49 8.38 11.15
C TYR A 162 -20.27 8.98 12.32
#